data_AF-A0A4U0EIR1-F1
#
_entry.id   AF-A0A4U0EIR1-F1
#
_cell.length_a   1.000
_cell.length_b   1.000
_cell.length_c   1.000
_cell.angle_alpha   90.00
_cell.angle_beta   90.00
_cell.angle_gamma   90.00
#
_symmetry.space_group_name_H-M   'P 1'
#
loop_
_entity.id
_entity.type
_entity.pdbx_description
1 polymer ?
#
loop_
_entity_poly.entity_id
_entity_poly.type
_entity_poly.pdbx_seq_one_letter_code
_entity_poly.pdbx_strand_id
1 'polypeptide(L)'
;MKDKEQSRVKRTQRDYNLGFKLAVVSQVEKGEFTYKQAQRHYGIQGRSTVLIWLRKHGTLDWSKPSLLMQSKSKETPAQRIKRLERELEDEKLKNKILNTMIDISDSQYGTSIRKKFFISTIQRIRQEQEISLSRYCRLFEISRQGFHQALKRQETRTKELAKIKPLVMHIRMQMPRIGTRKLYYLLKGEFKNQGIKIGRDALFDYLRSESMLVKPKRNYTKTTNSKHWLKKHPNLMKDVKTIHPEQYFVSDITYIKSRERTHYLSLVTDAHSRKIMGYHLSDDMGSKNVVKALQMANKSRTTDNKLVHHSDRGLQYCSAVYQKELSTYKIQPSMTDGYDCYQNAIAERINGILKNEFLIHKCNNGKQLRQLIKQSIETYNDRRPHLSLNYKTPNFVHNKKTSEVNFTGPI
;
A
#
# COMPACT_ATOMS: atom_id res chain seq x y z
N MET A 1 -41.38 -56.26 -14.47
CA MET A 1 -41.77 -57.65 -14.81
C MET A 1 -41.22 -58.55 -13.72
N LYS A 2 -42.10 -59.28 -13.03
CA LYS A 2 -41.75 -60.18 -11.93
C LYS A 2 -40.80 -61.27 -12.47
N ASP A 3 -39.61 -61.39 -11.88
CA ASP A 3 -38.70 -62.50 -12.14
C ASP A 3 -39.45 -63.81 -11.87
N LYS A 4 -39.60 -64.63 -12.90
CA LYS A 4 -40.06 -66.00 -12.77
C LYS A 4 -39.05 -66.73 -11.90
N GLU A 5 -39.44 -67.06 -10.68
CA GLU A 5 -38.73 -67.98 -9.81
C GLU A 5 -38.66 -69.34 -10.53
N GLN A 6 -37.60 -69.55 -11.32
CA GLN A 6 -37.29 -70.86 -11.87
C GLN A 6 -37.09 -71.81 -10.70
N SER A 7 -37.97 -72.81 -10.61
CA SER A 7 -37.91 -73.90 -9.64
C SER A 7 -36.49 -74.44 -9.58
N ARG A 8 -35.81 -74.22 -8.44
CA ARG A 8 -34.41 -74.60 -8.24
C ARG A 8 -34.30 -76.12 -8.16
N VAL A 9 -34.11 -76.78 -9.30
CA VAL A 9 -33.85 -78.22 -9.36
C VAL A 9 -32.46 -78.46 -8.76
N LYS A 10 -32.42 -79.02 -7.56
CA LYS A 10 -31.16 -79.42 -6.94
C LYS A 10 -30.65 -80.67 -7.66
N ARG A 11 -29.47 -80.59 -8.26
CA ARG A 11 -28.82 -81.72 -8.94
C ARG A 11 -28.05 -82.57 -7.93
N THR A 12 -28.09 -83.88 -8.12
CA THR A 12 -27.34 -84.86 -7.32
C THR A 12 -26.05 -85.25 -8.04
N GLN A 13 -25.15 -85.99 -7.37
CA GLN A 13 -23.89 -86.41 -8.00
C GLN A 13 -24.07 -87.24 -9.29
N ARG A 14 -25.20 -87.95 -9.42
CA ARG A 14 -25.52 -88.74 -10.62
C ARG A 14 -25.75 -87.87 -11.86
N ASP A 15 -26.12 -86.60 -11.66
CA ASP A 15 -26.40 -85.64 -12.74
C ASP A 15 -25.13 -84.91 -13.24
N TYR A 16 -23.98 -85.14 -12.58
CA TYR A 16 -22.72 -84.49 -12.90
C TYR A 16 -21.89 -85.33 -13.88
N ASN A 17 -22.42 -85.53 -15.09
CA ASN A 17 -21.66 -86.15 -16.17
C ASN A 17 -20.48 -85.25 -16.63
N LEU A 18 -19.50 -85.84 -17.32
CA LEU A 18 -18.28 -85.11 -17.71
C LEU A 18 -18.59 -83.91 -18.63
N GLY A 19 -19.50 -84.06 -19.59
CA GLY A 19 -19.90 -82.97 -20.49
C GLY A 19 -20.52 -81.79 -19.75
N PHE A 20 -21.35 -82.05 -18.74
CA PHE A 20 -21.93 -81.03 -17.88
C PHE A 20 -20.86 -80.31 -17.05
N LYS A 21 -19.90 -81.05 -16.48
CA LYS A 21 -18.79 -80.44 -15.73
C LYS A 21 -17.97 -79.50 -16.62
N LEU A 22 -17.63 -79.93 -17.83
CA LEU A 22 -16.86 -79.13 -18.79
C LEU A 22 -17.63 -77.89 -19.26
N ALA A 23 -18.95 -77.99 -19.47
CA ALA A 23 -19.78 -76.85 -19.84
C ALA A 23 -19.83 -75.79 -18.74
N VAL A 24 -20.01 -76.20 -17.47
CA VAL A 24 -20.02 -75.29 -16.32
C VAL A 24 -18.65 -74.65 -16.13
N VAL A 25 -17.56 -75.40 -16.29
CA VAL A 25 -16.20 -74.87 -16.23
C VAL A 25 -15.99 -73.82 -17.33
N SER A 26 -16.30 -74.14 -18.59
CA SER A 26 -16.10 -73.24 -19.73
C SER A 26 -16.82 -71.89 -19.56
N GLN A 27 -18.05 -71.89 -19.04
CA GLN A 27 -18.80 -70.64 -18.81
C GLN A 27 -18.20 -69.78 -17.69
N VAL A 28 -17.66 -70.41 -16.65
CA VAL A 28 -16.97 -69.68 -15.58
C VAL A 28 -15.64 -69.11 -16.08
N GLU A 29 -14.91 -69.83 -16.93
CA GLU A 29 -13.66 -69.34 -17.54
C GLU A 29 -13.90 -68.18 -18.53
N LYS A 30 -15.03 -68.19 -19.24
CA LYS A 30 -15.46 -67.08 -20.11
C LYS A 30 -15.93 -65.84 -19.33
N GLY A 31 -16.04 -65.92 -18.01
CA GLY A 31 -16.46 -64.81 -17.14
C GLY A 31 -17.97 -64.53 -17.17
N GLU A 32 -18.78 -65.42 -17.75
CA GLU A 32 -20.24 -65.29 -17.80
C GLU A 32 -20.87 -65.46 -16.41
N PHE A 33 -20.28 -66.35 -15.59
CA PHE A 33 -20.68 -66.56 -14.20
C PHE A 33 -19.46 -66.64 -13.28
N THR A 34 -19.60 -66.13 -12.05
CA THR A 34 -18.69 -66.51 -10.96
C THR A 34 -18.96 -67.95 -10.52
N TYR A 35 -17.98 -68.65 -9.94
CA TYR A 35 -18.18 -70.04 -9.48
C TYR A 35 -19.36 -70.19 -8.49
N LYS A 36 -19.63 -69.17 -7.66
CA LYS A 36 -20.79 -69.14 -6.73
C LYS A 36 -22.11 -68.95 -7.47
N GLN A 37 -22.13 -68.12 -8.51
CA GLN A 37 -23.32 -67.93 -9.35
C GLN A 37 -23.60 -69.19 -10.17
N ALA A 38 -22.58 -69.78 -10.78
CA ALA A 38 -22.70 -71.05 -11.51
C ALA A 38 -23.22 -72.17 -10.59
N GLN A 39 -22.72 -72.28 -9.36
CA GLN A 39 -23.22 -73.24 -8.38
C GLN A 39 -24.74 -73.08 -8.14
N ARG A 40 -25.20 -71.85 -7.92
CA ARG A 40 -26.62 -71.55 -7.65
C ARG A 40 -27.49 -71.75 -8.89
N HIS A 41 -27.02 -71.28 -10.05
CA HIS A 41 -27.73 -71.35 -11.32
C HIS A 41 -27.95 -72.80 -11.77
N TYR A 42 -26.92 -73.63 -11.63
CA TYR A 42 -26.97 -75.04 -12.03
C TYR A 42 -27.44 -76.00 -10.93
N GLY A 43 -27.84 -75.48 -9.76
CA GLY A 43 -28.38 -76.29 -8.66
C GLY A 43 -27.37 -77.27 -8.05
N ILE A 44 -26.08 -76.94 -8.09
CA ILE A 44 -24.98 -77.81 -7.63
C ILE A 44 -24.91 -77.75 -6.10
N GLN A 45 -25.11 -78.90 -5.44
CA GLN A 45 -25.26 -78.94 -3.99
C GLN A 45 -23.97 -78.69 -3.20
N GLY A 46 -22.82 -79.16 -3.68
CA GLY A 46 -21.56 -79.00 -2.95
C GLY A 46 -20.97 -77.60 -3.11
N ARG A 47 -20.67 -76.94 -1.98
CA ARG A 47 -20.15 -75.55 -1.93
C ARG A 47 -18.83 -75.35 -2.67
N SER A 48 -18.03 -76.40 -2.77
CA SER A 48 -16.72 -76.40 -3.43
C SER A 48 -16.71 -77.20 -4.73
N THR A 49 -17.84 -77.78 -5.16
CA THR A 49 -17.87 -78.70 -6.30
C THR A 49 -17.48 -78.02 -7.61
N VAL A 50 -17.98 -76.81 -7.88
CA VAL A 50 -17.60 -76.03 -9.08
C VAL A 50 -16.13 -75.63 -9.04
N LEU A 51 -15.60 -75.28 -7.87
CA LEU A 51 -14.17 -74.98 -7.68
C LEU A 51 -13.28 -76.21 -7.94
N ILE A 52 -13.71 -77.40 -7.49
CA ILE A 52 -13.00 -78.66 -7.75
C ILE A 52 -12.98 -78.95 -9.25
N TRP A 53 -14.08 -78.73 -9.96
CA TRP A 53 -14.13 -78.92 -11.42
C TRP A 53 -13.24 -77.94 -12.15
N LEU A 54 -13.21 -76.67 -11.74
CA LEU A 54 -12.30 -75.66 -12.31
C LEU A 54 -10.83 -76.02 -12.13
N ARG A 55 -10.45 -76.65 -11.01
CA ARG A 55 -9.07 -77.11 -10.80
C ARG A 55 -8.72 -78.37 -11.59
N LYS A 56 -9.70 -79.26 -11.79
CA LYS A 56 -9.47 -80.57 -12.45
C LYS A 56 -9.60 -80.50 -13.96
N HIS A 57 -10.45 -79.61 -14.46
CA HIS A 57 -10.83 -79.53 -15.87
C HIS A 57 -10.71 -78.13 -16.47
N GLY A 58 -10.34 -77.12 -15.68
CA GLY A 58 -10.08 -75.76 -16.17
C GLY A 58 -8.69 -75.62 -16.76
N THR A 59 -8.52 -74.56 -17.54
CA THR A 59 -7.28 -74.16 -18.21
C THR A 59 -6.53 -73.05 -17.46
N LEU A 60 -7.17 -72.46 -16.44
CA LEU A 60 -6.57 -71.43 -15.58
C LEU A 60 -5.54 -72.00 -14.59
N ASP A 61 -4.36 -71.40 -14.56
CA ASP A 61 -3.31 -71.70 -13.58
C ASP A 61 -3.60 -70.98 -12.24
N TRP A 62 -4.08 -71.74 -11.25
CA TRP A 62 -4.50 -71.23 -9.94
C TRP A 62 -3.33 -70.96 -8.97
N SER A 63 -2.08 -71.20 -9.40
CA SER A 63 -0.88 -70.94 -8.60
C SER A 63 -0.48 -69.46 -8.53
N LYS A 64 -1.06 -68.60 -9.39
CA LYS A 64 -0.85 -67.15 -9.39
C LYS A 64 -2.20 -66.44 -9.35
N PRO A 65 -2.52 -65.66 -8.31
CA PRO A 65 -3.76 -64.92 -8.28
C PRO A 65 -3.67 -63.76 -9.28
N SER A 66 -4.18 -63.96 -10.49
CA SER A 66 -4.44 -62.81 -11.37
C SER A 66 -5.63 -62.07 -10.78
N LEU A 67 -5.35 -60.90 -10.21
CA LEU A 67 -6.37 -59.89 -9.98
C LEU A 67 -7.05 -59.68 -11.33
N LEU A 68 -8.28 -60.18 -11.47
CA LEU A 68 -9.21 -59.76 -12.51
C LEU A 68 -9.39 -58.25 -12.32
N MET A 69 -8.51 -57.48 -12.95
CA MET A 69 -8.64 -56.04 -13.13
C MET A 69 -9.99 -55.86 -13.79
N GLN A 70 -10.92 -55.19 -13.10
CA GLN A 70 -12.07 -54.58 -13.74
C GLN A 70 -11.51 -53.78 -14.91
N SER A 71 -11.81 -54.22 -16.14
CA SER A 71 -11.54 -53.41 -17.31
C SER A 71 -12.21 -52.06 -17.05
N LYS A 72 -11.46 -50.95 -17.20
CA LYS A 72 -12.07 -49.62 -17.23
C LYS A 72 -13.10 -49.66 -18.35
N SER A 73 -14.36 -49.91 -18.02
CA SER A 73 -15.45 -49.84 -18.97
C SER A 73 -15.39 -48.44 -19.56
N LYS A 74 -15.18 -48.33 -20.87
CA LYS A 74 -15.30 -47.04 -21.58
C LYS A 74 -16.66 -46.49 -21.18
N GLU A 75 -16.62 -45.36 -20.46
CA GLU A 75 -17.79 -44.74 -19.88
C GLU A 75 -18.88 -44.62 -20.94
N THR A 76 -20.08 -45.12 -20.65
CA THR A 76 -21.15 -45.06 -21.65
C THR A 76 -21.49 -43.59 -21.93
N PRO A 77 -21.93 -43.23 -23.16
CA PRO A 77 -22.30 -41.86 -23.47
C PRO A 77 -23.28 -41.24 -22.46
N ALA A 78 -24.23 -42.04 -21.94
CA ALA A 78 -25.18 -41.63 -20.92
C ALA A 78 -24.53 -41.34 -19.55
N GLN A 79 -23.58 -42.17 -19.11
CA GLN A 79 -22.82 -41.92 -17.88
C GLN A 79 -21.93 -40.67 -18.00
N ARG A 80 -21.33 -40.46 -19.18
CA ARG A 80 -20.53 -39.27 -19.48
C ARG A 80 -21.38 -38.01 -19.47
N ILE A 81 -22.57 -38.02 -20.09
CA ILE A 81 -23.50 -36.89 -20.06
C ILE A 81 -23.88 -36.56 -18.62
N LYS A 82 -24.29 -37.56 -17.83
CA LYS A 82 -24.67 -37.35 -16.43
C LYS A 82 -23.54 -36.80 -15.57
N ARG A 83 -22.29 -37.23 -15.81
CA ARG A 83 -21.11 -36.67 -15.13
C ARG A 83 -20.89 -35.21 -15.53
N LEU A 84 -20.90 -34.93 -16.84
CA LEU A 84 -20.70 -33.56 -17.35
C LEU A 84 -21.81 -32.61 -16.91
N GLU A 85 -23.07 -33.08 -16.81
CA GLU A 85 -24.19 -32.31 -16.26
C GLU A 85 -23.93 -31.93 -14.80
N ARG A 86 -23.49 -32.90 -13.97
CA ARG A 86 -23.13 -32.63 -12.58
C ARG A 86 -21.94 -31.66 -12.46
N GLU A 87 -20.89 -31.86 -13.26
CA GLU A 87 -19.74 -30.94 -13.30
C GLU A 87 -20.18 -29.52 -13.71
N LEU A 88 -21.09 -29.39 -14.67
CA LEU A 88 -21.65 -28.11 -15.09
C LEU A 88 -22.48 -27.46 -13.98
N GLU A 89 -23.26 -28.23 -13.22
CA GLU A 89 -24.00 -27.74 -12.05
C GLU A 89 -23.06 -27.23 -10.96
N ASP A 90 -22.02 -27.99 -10.63
CA ASP A 90 -21.01 -27.60 -9.64
C ASP A 90 -20.27 -26.32 -10.07
N GLU A 91 -19.88 -26.20 -11.33
CA GLU A 91 -19.23 -24.99 -11.85
C GLU A 91 -20.18 -23.78 -11.92
N LYS A 92 -21.47 -23.99 -12.21
CA LYS A 92 -22.49 -22.92 -12.10
C LYS A 92 -22.66 -22.45 -10.66
N LEU A 93 -22.70 -23.38 -9.70
CA LEU A 93 -22.80 -23.06 -8.28
C LEU A 93 -21.58 -22.26 -7.80
N LYS A 94 -20.38 -22.70 -8.18
CA LYS A 94 -19.13 -21.99 -7.90
C LYS A 94 -19.12 -20.57 -8.48
N ASN A 95 -19.54 -20.39 -9.73
CA ASN A 95 -19.70 -19.05 -10.32
C ASN A 95 -20.71 -18.19 -9.56
N LYS A 96 -21.82 -18.77 -9.11
CA LYS A 96 -22.80 -18.06 -8.29
C LYS A 96 -22.18 -17.59 -6.97
N ILE A 97 -21.45 -18.47 -6.27
CA ILE A 97 -20.75 -18.14 -5.02
C ILE A 97 -19.77 -16.99 -5.23
N LEU A 98 -18.92 -17.06 -6.27
CA LEU A 98 -17.95 -16.01 -6.58
C LEU A 98 -18.61 -14.67 -6.93
N ASN A 99 -19.70 -14.69 -7.71
CA ASN A 99 -20.46 -13.49 -8.02
C ASN A 99 -21.06 -12.86 -6.75
N THR A 100 -21.65 -13.66 -5.87
CA THR A 100 -22.18 -13.18 -4.59
C THR A 100 -21.09 -12.59 -3.71
N MET A 101 -19.89 -13.20 -3.67
CA MET A 101 -18.74 -12.63 -2.94
C MET A 101 -18.34 -11.25 -3.48
N ILE A 102 -18.35 -11.08 -4.80
CA ILE A 102 -18.07 -9.78 -5.44
C ILE A 102 -19.16 -8.76 -5.07
N ASP A 103 -20.43 -9.14 -5.09
CA ASP A 103 -21.54 -8.23 -4.80
C ASP A 103 -21.56 -7.82 -3.31
N ILE A 104 -21.23 -8.74 -2.40
CA ILE A 104 -20.99 -8.43 -0.98
C ILE A 104 -19.82 -7.46 -0.85
N SER A 105 -18.72 -7.68 -1.58
CA SER A 105 -17.57 -6.77 -1.55
C SER A 105 -17.92 -5.37 -2.07
N ASP A 106 -18.64 -5.29 -3.18
CA ASP A 106 -19.07 -4.04 -3.80
C ASP A 106 -20.03 -3.27 -2.88
N SER A 107 -20.94 -3.95 -2.19
CA SER A 107 -21.90 -3.32 -1.26
C SER A 107 -21.27 -2.89 0.06
N GLN A 108 -20.43 -3.72 0.69
CA GLN A 108 -19.83 -3.41 1.99
C GLN A 108 -18.64 -2.45 1.89
N TYR A 109 -17.85 -2.53 0.82
CA TYR A 109 -16.58 -1.81 0.69
C TYR A 109 -16.54 -0.84 -0.50
N GLY A 110 -17.60 -0.73 -1.30
CA GLY A 110 -17.65 0.17 -2.45
C GLY A 110 -16.59 -0.13 -3.52
N THR A 111 -16.14 -1.40 -3.61
CA THR A 111 -14.97 -1.78 -4.42
C THR A 111 -15.24 -1.63 -5.92
N SER A 112 -16.48 -1.83 -6.38
CA SER A 112 -16.88 -1.76 -7.81
C SER A 112 -15.97 -2.60 -8.70
N ILE A 113 -15.65 -3.83 -8.25
CA ILE A 113 -14.64 -4.71 -8.85
C ILE A 113 -14.96 -4.97 -10.31
N ARG A 114 -16.24 -5.29 -10.59
CA ARG A 114 -16.70 -5.57 -11.95
C ARG A 114 -16.35 -4.40 -12.87
N LYS A 115 -16.76 -3.18 -12.53
CA LYS A 115 -16.51 -1.99 -13.38
C LYS A 115 -15.02 -1.65 -13.53
N LYS A 116 -14.21 -1.81 -12.48
CA LYS A 116 -12.80 -1.40 -12.48
C LYS A 116 -11.90 -2.34 -13.27
N PHE A 117 -12.11 -3.65 -13.17
CA PHE A 117 -11.22 -4.66 -13.74
C PHE A 117 -11.74 -5.31 -15.03
N PHE A 118 -12.99 -5.02 -15.42
CA PHE A 118 -13.62 -5.62 -16.61
C PHE A 118 -12.75 -5.57 -17.86
N ILE A 119 -12.27 -4.37 -18.23
CA ILE A 119 -11.50 -4.16 -19.46
C ILE A 119 -10.16 -4.89 -19.38
N SER A 120 -9.44 -4.77 -18.25
CA SER A 120 -8.14 -5.43 -18.05
C SER A 120 -8.27 -6.95 -18.07
N THR A 121 -9.33 -7.51 -17.51
CA THR A 121 -9.58 -8.96 -17.51
C THR A 121 -9.84 -9.47 -18.92
N ILE A 122 -10.60 -8.73 -19.74
CA ILE A 122 -10.83 -9.08 -21.15
C ILE A 122 -9.54 -9.08 -21.94
N GLN A 123 -8.74 -8.01 -21.79
CA GLN A 123 -7.47 -7.90 -22.50
C GLN A 123 -6.52 -9.04 -22.11
N ARG A 124 -6.44 -9.38 -20.82
CA ARG A 124 -5.58 -10.47 -20.34
C ARG A 124 -6.04 -11.83 -20.86
N ILE A 125 -7.33 -12.17 -20.71
CA ILE A 125 -7.87 -13.46 -21.15
C ILE A 125 -7.77 -13.61 -22.67
N ARG A 126 -7.97 -12.53 -23.44
CA ARG A 126 -7.81 -12.57 -24.90
C ARG A 126 -6.36 -12.83 -25.34
N GLN A 127 -5.37 -12.42 -24.52
CA GLN A 127 -3.96 -12.73 -24.76
C GLN A 127 -3.61 -14.17 -24.38
N GLU A 128 -4.24 -14.71 -23.32
CA GLU A 128 -3.97 -16.06 -22.80
C GLU A 128 -4.77 -17.16 -23.52
N GLN A 129 -5.96 -16.83 -24.01
CA GLN A 129 -6.88 -17.75 -24.69
C GLN A 129 -7.39 -17.04 -25.95
N GLU A 130 -7.31 -17.70 -27.11
CA GLU A 130 -7.77 -17.17 -28.40
C GLU A 130 -9.32 -17.08 -28.50
N ILE A 131 -9.94 -16.41 -27.54
CA ILE A 131 -11.39 -16.20 -27.48
C ILE A 131 -11.75 -14.95 -28.27
N SER A 132 -12.73 -15.08 -29.17
CA SER A 132 -13.23 -13.93 -29.92
C SER A 132 -13.99 -12.94 -29.03
N LEU A 133 -13.82 -11.64 -29.29
CA LEU A 133 -14.52 -10.56 -28.57
C LEU A 133 -16.05 -10.76 -28.57
N SER A 134 -16.57 -11.28 -29.68
CA SER A 134 -17.98 -11.63 -29.87
C SER A 134 -18.49 -12.61 -28.82
N ARG A 135 -17.72 -13.67 -28.55
CA ARG A 135 -18.07 -14.69 -27.56
C ARG A 135 -18.03 -14.10 -26.16
N TYR A 136 -17.03 -13.26 -25.86
CA TYR A 136 -16.92 -12.59 -24.56
C TYR A 136 -18.10 -11.64 -24.31
N CYS A 137 -18.39 -10.74 -25.25
CA CYS A 137 -19.51 -9.80 -25.18
C CYS A 137 -20.84 -10.51 -24.92
N ARG A 138 -21.06 -11.69 -25.56
CA ARG A 138 -22.24 -12.51 -25.33
C ARG A 138 -22.27 -13.11 -23.92
N LEU A 139 -21.14 -13.59 -23.40
CA LEU A 139 -21.06 -14.22 -22.08
C LEU A 139 -21.30 -13.24 -20.92
N PHE A 140 -20.92 -11.98 -21.11
CA PHE A 140 -21.05 -10.92 -20.10
C PHE A 140 -22.15 -9.90 -20.42
N GLU A 141 -23.02 -10.19 -21.40
CA GLU A 141 -24.18 -9.37 -21.79
C GLU A 141 -23.84 -7.91 -22.10
N ILE A 142 -22.70 -7.66 -22.76
CA ILE A 142 -22.21 -6.32 -23.07
C ILE A 142 -22.08 -6.14 -24.58
N SER A 143 -22.54 -4.99 -25.07
CA SER A 143 -22.41 -4.66 -26.49
C SER A 143 -20.93 -4.44 -26.87
N ARG A 144 -20.54 -4.88 -28.07
CA ARG A 144 -19.19 -4.61 -28.61
C ARG A 144 -18.90 -3.12 -28.64
N GLN A 145 -19.89 -2.31 -29.00
CA GLN A 145 -19.80 -0.85 -29.00
C GLN A 145 -19.49 -0.29 -27.60
N GLY A 146 -20.18 -0.78 -26.56
CA GLY A 146 -19.93 -0.38 -25.18
C GLY A 146 -18.51 -0.71 -24.72
N PHE A 147 -17.98 -1.89 -25.11
CA PHE A 147 -16.60 -2.27 -24.85
C PHE A 147 -15.59 -1.31 -25.50
N HIS A 148 -15.73 -1.02 -26.80
CA HIS A 148 -14.84 -0.09 -27.50
C HIS A 148 -14.93 1.35 -26.96
N GLN A 149 -16.13 1.82 -26.59
CA GLN A 149 -16.28 3.12 -25.94
C GLN A 149 -15.61 3.16 -24.56
N ALA A 150 -15.68 2.08 -23.79
CA ALA A 150 -15.02 1.98 -22.50
C ALA A 150 -13.48 2.00 -22.65
N LEU A 151 -12.93 1.26 -23.62
CA LEU A 151 -11.51 1.31 -23.98
C LEU A 151 -11.07 2.73 -24.35
N LYS A 152 -11.80 3.39 -25.27
CA LYS A 152 -11.48 4.74 -25.71
C LYS A 152 -11.49 5.74 -24.54
N ARG A 153 -12.45 5.62 -23.61
CA ARG A 153 -12.50 6.45 -22.39
C ARG A 153 -11.30 6.21 -21.49
N GLN A 154 -10.91 4.95 -21.29
CA GLN A 154 -9.74 4.59 -20.48
C GLN A 154 -8.44 5.14 -21.10
N GLU A 155 -8.22 4.94 -22.40
CA GLU A 155 -7.05 5.48 -23.11
C GLU A 155 -6.98 7.00 -23.03
N THR A 156 -8.12 7.68 -23.26
CA THR A 156 -8.20 9.15 -23.14
C THR A 156 -7.82 9.61 -21.73
N ARG A 157 -8.35 8.94 -20.70
CA ARG A 157 -8.07 9.26 -19.30
C ARG A 157 -6.61 8.99 -18.93
N THR A 158 -6.03 7.89 -19.40
CA THR A 158 -4.61 7.58 -19.18
C THR A 158 -3.71 8.62 -19.81
N LYS A 159 -4.01 9.07 -21.05
CA LYS A 159 -3.27 10.16 -21.72
C LYS A 159 -3.37 11.48 -20.97
N GLU A 160 -4.54 11.82 -20.44
CA GLU A 160 -4.73 13.01 -19.62
C GLU A 160 -3.91 12.94 -18.33
N LEU A 161 -3.98 11.82 -17.60
CA LEU A 161 -3.27 11.61 -16.35
C LEU A 161 -1.75 11.51 -16.52
N ALA A 162 -1.25 11.01 -17.65
CA ALA A 162 0.18 10.91 -17.94
C ALA A 162 0.91 12.26 -17.87
N LYS A 163 0.20 13.37 -18.14
CA LYS A 163 0.73 14.74 -18.03
C LYS A 163 1.06 15.15 -16.59
N ILE A 164 0.45 14.51 -15.59
CA ILE A 164 0.59 14.88 -14.18
C ILE A 164 1.96 14.50 -13.63
N LYS A 165 2.50 13.33 -14.02
CA LYS A 165 3.78 12.83 -13.50
C LYS A 165 4.95 13.78 -13.75
N PRO A 166 5.17 14.31 -14.97
CA PRO A 166 6.19 15.33 -15.22
C PRO A 166 6.04 16.57 -14.33
N LEU A 167 4.82 17.08 -14.17
CA LEU A 167 4.54 18.26 -13.34
C LEU A 167 4.89 18.02 -11.86
N VAL A 168 4.52 16.85 -11.34
CA VAL A 168 4.84 16.46 -9.95
C VAL A 168 6.35 16.29 -9.79
N MET A 169 7.03 15.67 -10.76
CA MET A 169 8.49 15.52 -10.75
C MET A 169 9.19 16.87 -10.75
N HIS A 170 8.72 17.82 -11.57
CA HIS A 170 9.28 19.17 -11.64
C HIS A 170 9.28 19.86 -10.26
N ILE A 171 8.15 19.83 -9.55
CA ILE A 171 8.08 20.39 -8.19
C ILE A 171 8.98 19.62 -7.22
N ARG A 172 9.03 18.29 -7.32
CA ARG A 172 9.83 17.45 -6.44
C ARG A 172 11.34 17.53 -6.69
N MET A 173 11.80 18.09 -7.81
CA MET A 173 13.22 18.42 -7.96
C MET A 173 13.67 19.43 -6.89
N GLN A 174 12.79 20.37 -6.52
CA GLN A 174 13.08 21.40 -5.51
C GLN A 174 12.57 21.00 -4.12
N MET A 175 11.45 20.29 -4.04
CA MET A 175 10.85 19.84 -2.79
C MET A 175 10.61 18.32 -2.82
N PRO A 176 11.66 17.50 -2.63
CA PRO A 176 11.64 16.05 -2.92
C PRO A 176 10.48 15.27 -2.32
N ARG A 177 10.07 15.64 -1.10
CA ARG A 177 9.04 14.90 -0.35
C ARG A 177 7.88 15.78 0.07
N ILE A 178 7.55 16.79 -0.73
CA ILE A 178 6.33 17.56 -0.51
C ILE A 178 5.07 16.68 -0.62
N GLY A 179 4.15 16.86 0.33
CA GLY A 179 2.93 16.06 0.43
C GLY A 179 1.88 16.42 -0.62
N THR A 180 1.03 15.44 -0.96
CA THR A 180 0.02 15.55 -2.03
C THR A 180 -0.94 16.73 -1.87
N ARG A 181 -1.37 17.07 -0.65
CA ARG A 181 -2.25 18.24 -0.42
C ARG A 181 -1.62 19.55 -0.89
N LYS A 182 -0.31 19.72 -0.66
CA LYS A 182 0.44 20.90 -1.08
C LYS A 182 0.76 20.86 -2.56
N LEU A 183 1.07 19.67 -3.10
CA LEU A 183 1.23 19.47 -4.54
C LEU A 183 -0.04 19.86 -5.30
N TYR A 184 -1.20 19.44 -4.81
CA TYR A 184 -2.48 19.81 -5.41
C TYR A 184 -2.65 21.34 -5.45
N TYR A 185 -2.35 22.03 -4.36
CA TYR A 185 -2.41 23.50 -4.31
C TYR A 185 -1.46 24.14 -5.33
N LEU A 186 -0.21 23.70 -5.39
CA LEU A 186 0.80 24.23 -6.32
C LEU A 186 0.46 23.94 -7.79
N LEU A 187 -0.12 22.77 -8.08
CA LEU A 187 -0.45 22.33 -9.43
C LEU A 187 -1.84 22.76 -9.88
N LYS A 188 -2.68 23.32 -9.01
CA LYS A 188 -4.07 23.68 -9.34
C LYS A 188 -4.15 24.63 -10.54
N GLY A 189 -3.25 25.62 -10.61
CA GLY A 189 -3.17 26.54 -11.74
C GLY A 189 -2.80 25.80 -13.03
N GLU A 190 -1.78 24.93 -12.96
CA GLU A 190 -1.32 24.17 -14.11
C GLU A 190 -2.37 23.16 -14.62
N PHE A 191 -3.11 22.53 -13.71
CA PHE A 191 -4.23 21.67 -14.08
C PHE A 191 -5.32 22.44 -14.82
N LYS A 192 -5.61 23.67 -14.40
CA LYS A 192 -6.57 24.53 -15.10
C LYS A 192 -6.05 24.91 -16.49
N ASN A 193 -4.78 25.30 -16.60
CA ASN A 193 -4.15 25.72 -17.86
C ASN A 193 -4.09 24.58 -18.88
N GLN A 194 -3.77 23.35 -18.44
CA GLN A 194 -3.69 22.18 -19.30
C GLN A 194 -5.04 21.45 -19.49
N GLY A 195 -6.13 21.96 -18.90
CA GLY A 195 -7.46 21.36 -18.97
C GLY A 195 -7.59 20.01 -18.26
N ILE A 196 -6.70 19.69 -17.31
CA ILE A 196 -6.67 18.43 -16.57
C ILE A 196 -7.75 18.47 -15.48
N LYS A 197 -8.78 17.63 -15.61
CA LYS A 197 -9.87 17.51 -14.64
C LYS A 197 -9.50 16.46 -13.59
N ILE A 198 -8.84 16.92 -12.53
CA ILE A 198 -8.49 16.07 -11.39
C ILE A 198 -8.76 16.77 -10.04
N GLY A 199 -9.48 16.06 -9.16
CA GLY A 199 -9.70 16.47 -7.78
C GLY A 199 -8.56 16.03 -6.86
N ARG A 200 -8.59 16.49 -5.60
CA ARG A 200 -7.59 16.14 -4.58
C ARG A 200 -7.45 14.62 -4.40
N ASP A 201 -8.56 13.91 -4.22
CA ASP A 201 -8.55 12.48 -3.90
C ASP A 201 -8.17 11.64 -5.12
N ALA A 202 -8.63 12.02 -6.30
CA ALA A 202 -8.16 11.43 -7.56
C ALA A 202 -6.64 11.61 -7.76
N LEU A 203 -6.05 12.75 -7.34
CA LEU A 203 -4.60 12.93 -7.36
C LEU A 203 -3.90 12.00 -6.37
N PHE A 204 -4.48 11.75 -5.18
CA PHE A 204 -3.94 10.74 -4.25
C PHE A 204 -3.95 9.35 -4.88
N ASP A 205 -5.05 8.97 -5.53
CA ASP A 205 -5.18 7.67 -6.18
C ASP A 205 -4.20 7.51 -7.34
N TYR A 206 -4.04 8.54 -8.17
CA TYR A 206 -3.06 8.57 -9.25
C TYR A 206 -1.62 8.46 -8.73
N LEU A 207 -1.25 9.24 -7.72
CA LEU A 207 0.08 9.14 -7.12
C LEU A 207 0.30 7.79 -6.42
N ARG A 208 -0.76 7.14 -5.95
CA ARG A 208 -0.69 5.78 -5.41
C ARG A 208 -0.40 4.77 -6.51
N SER A 209 -1.10 4.84 -7.65
CA SER A 209 -0.86 3.94 -8.78
C SER A 209 0.54 4.10 -9.37
N GLU A 210 1.08 5.32 -9.38
CA GLU A 210 2.45 5.61 -9.82
C GLU A 210 3.52 5.36 -8.74
N SER A 211 3.14 4.84 -7.56
CA SER A 211 4.05 4.65 -6.41
C SER A 211 4.80 5.91 -5.96
N MET A 212 4.18 7.08 -6.16
CA MET A 212 4.74 8.40 -5.87
C MET A 212 4.27 8.98 -4.52
N LEU A 213 3.56 8.23 -3.68
CA LEU A 213 3.19 8.72 -2.35
C LEU A 213 4.40 8.81 -1.40
N VAL A 214 4.44 9.88 -0.60
CA VAL A 214 5.50 10.09 0.38
C VAL A 214 5.21 9.25 1.63
N LYS A 215 6.03 8.23 1.90
CA LYS A 215 5.92 7.40 3.10
C LYS A 215 6.51 8.12 4.33
N PRO A 216 5.78 8.33 5.43
CA PRO A 216 6.36 8.93 6.64
C PRO A 216 7.41 7.99 7.27
N LYS A 217 8.48 8.54 7.84
CA LYS A 217 9.42 7.81 8.71
C LYS A 217 9.24 8.33 10.14
N ARG A 218 9.16 7.44 11.13
CA ARG A 218 9.10 7.80 12.56
C ARG A 218 10.48 7.62 13.19
N ASN A 219 10.91 8.59 14.00
CA ASN A 219 12.10 8.50 14.85
C ASN A 219 11.71 8.92 16.28
N TYR A 220 12.28 8.27 17.30
CA TYR A 220 11.89 8.41 18.71
C TYR A 220 13.03 8.90 19.64
N THR A 221 14.06 9.55 19.12
CA THR A 221 15.23 9.94 19.95
C THR A 221 15.04 11.33 20.56
N LYS A 222 15.15 11.43 21.91
CA LYS A 222 15.26 12.70 22.65
C LYS A 222 16.74 13.00 22.92
N THR A 223 17.22 14.22 22.64
CA THR A 223 18.67 14.55 22.68
C THR A 223 19.08 15.77 23.51
N THR A 224 18.22 16.33 24.37
CA THR A 224 18.54 17.57 25.12
C THR A 224 18.93 17.31 26.58
N ASN A 225 20.03 17.91 27.04
CA ASN A 225 20.45 17.92 28.46
C ASN A 225 20.04 19.24 29.14
N SER A 226 18.94 19.21 29.91
CA SER A 226 18.40 20.36 30.63
C SER A 226 18.92 20.52 32.08
N LYS A 227 19.77 19.59 32.54
CA LYS A 227 20.34 19.57 33.90
C LYS A 227 21.73 20.23 33.91
N HIS A 228 21.77 21.56 33.86
CA HIS A 228 22.99 22.35 34.01
C HIS A 228 22.80 23.54 34.98
N TRP A 229 23.90 24.11 35.46
CA TRP A 229 23.95 25.18 36.47
C TRP A 229 23.72 26.61 35.91
N LEU A 230 23.76 26.79 34.58
CA LEU A 230 23.57 28.12 33.97
C LEU A 230 22.15 28.69 34.21
N LYS A 231 22.07 30.03 34.25
CA LYS A 231 20.83 30.79 34.46
C LYS A 231 19.81 30.48 33.37
N LYS A 232 18.56 30.24 33.79
CA LYS A 232 17.41 29.93 32.94
C LYS A 232 16.45 31.13 32.92
N HIS A 233 15.72 31.30 31.83
CA HIS A 233 14.75 32.40 31.67
C HIS A 233 13.31 31.87 31.74
N PRO A 234 12.33 32.70 32.16
CA PRO A 234 10.93 32.29 32.19
C PRO A 234 10.38 32.03 30.78
N ASN A 235 9.35 31.19 30.71
CA ASN A 235 8.63 30.94 29.48
C ASN A 235 7.63 32.07 29.20
N LEU A 236 7.92 32.90 28.20
CA LEU A 236 7.11 34.03 27.73
C LEU A 236 6.22 33.65 26.54
N MET A 237 6.32 32.41 26.05
CA MET A 237 5.58 31.91 24.90
C MET A 237 4.43 30.97 25.29
N LYS A 238 4.29 30.67 26.58
CA LYS A 238 3.21 29.84 27.13
C LYS A 238 1.86 30.53 26.87
N ASP A 239 0.98 29.83 26.15
CA ASP A 239 -0.37 30.29 25.77
C ASP A 239 -0.43 31.58 24.92
N VAL A 240 0.68 32.00 24.32
CA VAL A 240 0.72 33.21 23.48
C VAL A 240 0.44 32.89 22.02
N LYS A 241 -0.57 33.56 21.45
CA LYS A 241 -0.82 33.58 20.00
C LYS A 241 -0.09 34.77 19.36
N THR A 242 0.76 34.49 18.38
CA THR A 242 1.51 35.54 17.67
C THR A 242 0.62 36.28 16.68
N ILE A 243 0.65 37.61 16.74
CA ILE A 243 -0.27 38.49 15.99
C ILE A 243 0.38 39.01 14.71
N HIS A 244 1.69 39.28 14.77
CA HIS A 244 2.46 39.80 13.64
C HIS A 244 3.86 39.15 13.55
N PRO A 245 4.54 39.25 12.40
CA PRO A 245 5.95 38.85 12.27
C PRO A 245 6.86 39.59 13.26
N GLU A 246 7.99 38.98 13.60
CA GLU A 246 9.06 39.53 14.45
C GLU A 246 8.66 39.83 15.90
N GLN A 247 7.55 39.25 16.36
CA GLN A 247 7.15 39.31 17.77
C GLN A 247 7.91 38.27 18.61
N TYR A 248 8.03 37.05 18.06
CA TYR A 248 8.70 35.92 18.70
C TYR A 248 9.58 35.20 17.69
N PHE A 249 10.87 35.11 18.00
CA PHE A 249 11.78 34.19 17.34
C PHE A 249 11.92 32.94 18.18
N VAL A 250 11.92 31.80 17.52
CA VAL A 250 12.11 30.49 18.12
C VAL A 250 13.38 29.87 17.55
N SER A 251 14.23 29.36 18.42
CA SER A 251 15.50 28.75 18.02
C SER A 251 15.59 27.29 18.46
N ASP A 252 16.27 26.49 17.64
CA ASP A 252 16.67 25.14 18.02
C ASP A 252 17.96 24.74 17.29
N ILE A 253 18.68 23.77 17.86
CA ILE A 253 19.89 23.19 17.27
C ILE A 253 19.59 21.76 16.85
N THR A 254 19.86 21.44 15.60
CA THR A 254 19.56 20.13 15.05
C THR A 254 20.79 19.50 14.40
N TYR A 255 21.05 18.24 14.74
CA TYR A 255 22.14 17.44 14.17
C TYR A 255 21.81 16.98 12.75
N ILE A 256 22.77 17.10 11.85
CA ILE A 256 22.70 16.61 10.47
C ILE A 256 23.93 15.75 10.19
N LYS A 257 23.72 14.50 9.78
CA LYS A 257 24.80 13.59 9.40
C LYS A 257 25.17 13.79 7.93
N SER A 258 26.45 14.01 7.66
CA SER A 258 27.07 13.80 6.34
C SER A 258 27.80 12.44 6.33
N ARG A 259 28.41 12.06 5.21
CA ARG A 259 29.27 10.86 5.16
C ARG A 259 30.58 11.06 5.94
N GLU A 260 31.06 12.29 6.08
CA GLU A 260 32.29 12.60 6.79
C GLU A 260 32.10 12.65 8.32
N ARG A 261 31.07 13.37 8.79
CA ARG A 261 30.87 13.64 10.22
C ARG A 261 29.44 14.07 10.54
N THR A 262 29.17 14.27 11.82
CA THR A 262 27.94 14.94 12.27
C THR A 262 28.17 16.45 12.34
N HIS A 263 27.29 17.21 11.71
CA HIS A 263 27.26 18.67 11.75
C HIS A 263 26.08 19.16 12.58
N TYR A 264 26.16 20.42 13.01
CA TYR A 264 25.17 21.09 13.85
C TYR A 264 24.56 22.26 13.08
N LEU A 265 23.26 22.21 12.85
CA LEU A 265 22.53 23.30 12.22
C LEU A 265 21.77 24.07 13.30
N SER A 266 22.18 25.30 13.55
CA SER A 266 21.45 26.26 14.39
C SER A 266 20.44 27.00 13.54
N LEU A 267 19.20 27.08 13.99
CA LEU A 267 18.10 27.76 13.29
C LEU A 267 17.44 28.79 14.20
N VAL A 268 17.06 29.92 13.61
CA VAL A 268 16.22 30.95 14.23
C VAL A 268 15.05 31.22 13.28
N THR A 269 13.84 31.02 13.78
CA THR A 269 12.61 31.09 12.99
C THR A 269 11.64 32.08 13.59
N ASP A 270 11.00 32.90 12.77
CA ASP A 270 9.84 33.68 13.16
C ASP A 270 8.60 32.79 13.45
N ALA A 271 8.04 32.91 14.65
CA ALA A 271 6.93 32.07 15.11
C ALA A 271 5.62 32.31 14.35
N HIS A 272 5.38 33.55 13.88
CA HIS A 272 4.16 33.93 13.18
C HIS A 272 4.17 33.44 11.73
N SER A 273 5.14 33.92 10.94
CA SER A 273 5.28 33.62 9.51
C SER A 273 5.93 32.27 9.22
N ARG A 274 6.53 31.61 10.21
CA ARG A 274 7.33 30.37 10.06
C ARG A 274 8.59 30.55 9.21
N LYS A 275 8.98 31.78 8.90
CA LYS A 275 10.17 32.11 8.11
C LYS A 275 11.41 31.79 8.90
N ILE A 276 12.33 31.06 8.29
CA ILE A 276 13.68 30.88 8.86
C ILE A 276 14.42 32.19 8.64
N MET A 277 14.63 32.94 9.72
CA MET A 277 15.25 34.26 9.73
C MET A 277 16.77 34.18 9.71
N GLY A 278 17.33 33.15 10.35
CA GLY A 278 18.76 32.95 10.40
C GLY A 278 19.12 31.48 10.59
N TYR A 279 20.27 31.09 10.05
CA TYR A 279 20.77 29.73 10.16
C TYR A 279 22.30 29.68 10.09
N HIS A 280 22.89 28.67 10.71
CA HIS A 280 24.32 28.41 10.61
C HIS A 280 24.64 26.93 10.73
N LEU A 281 25.44 26.39 9.82
CA LEU A 281 25.96 25.02 9.88
C LEU A 281 27.40 25.04 10.41
N SER A 282 27.64 24.34 11.51
CA SER A 282 28.96 24.18 12.13
C SER A 282 29.34 22.71 12.32
N ASP A 283 30.64 22.48 12.55
CA ASP A 283 31.19 21.15 12.86
C ASP A 283 31.23 20.88 14.38
N ASP A 284 30.98 21.90 15.20
CA ASP A 284 30.91 21.82 16.66
C ASP A 284 29.68 22.56 17.20
N MET A 285 29.28 22.23 18.43
CA MET A 285 28.12 22.80 19.12
C MET A 285 28.46 23.99 20.02
N GLY A 286 29.59 24.67 19.77
CA GLY A 286 30.03 25.82 20.57
C GLY A 286 29.08 27.01 20.44
N SER A 287 28.84 27.73 21.53
CA SER A 287 27.89 28.86 21.57
C SER A 287 28.20 29.94 20.53
N LYS A 288 29.48 30.15 20.19
CA LYS A 288 29.91 31.09 19.13
C LYS A 288 29.28 30.78 17.78
N ASN A 289 29.04 29.50 17.45
CA ASN A 289 28.41 29.09 16.21
C ASN A 289 26.89 29.34 16.22
N VAL A 290 26.25 29.16 17.38
CA VAL A 290 24.81 29.43 17.55
C VAL A 290 24.52 30.94 17.44
N VAL A 291 25.42 31.78 17.97
CA VAL A 291 25.34 33.24 17.83
C VAL A 291 25.29 33.70 16.38
N LYS A 292 26.02 33.06 15.46
CA LYS A 292 26.01 33.44 14.03
C LYS A 292 24.61 33.33 13.40
N ALA A 293 23.81 32.35 13.81
CA ALA A 293 22.42 32.22 13.34
C ALA A 293 21.54 33.36 13.89
N LEU A 294 21.73 33.74 15.16
CA LEU A 294 21.04 34.89 15.78
C LEU A 294 21.43 36.21 15.09
N GLN A 295 22.71 36.43 14.82
CA GLN A 295 23.19 37.61 14.11
C GLN A 295 22.59 37.71 12.71
N MET A 296 22.52 36.59 11.98
CA MET A 296 21.86 36.53 10.67
C MET A 296 20.37 36.86 10.77
N ALA A 297 19.68 36.33 11.79
CA ALA A 297 18.26 36.61 12.02
C ALA A 297 18.01 38.08 12.32
N ASN A 298 18.83 38.70 13.18
CA ASN A 298 18.70 40.11 13.52
C ASN A 298 18.95 41.02 12.30
N LYS A 299 19.96 40.70 11.47
CA LYS A 299 20.21 41.42 10.21
C LYS A 299 19.08 41.29 9.19
N SER A 300 18.30 40.22 9.25
CA SER A 300 17.21 39.94 8.32
C SER A 300 15.86 40.53 8.77
N ARG A 301 15.84 41.24 9.92
CA ARG A 301 14.65 41.91 10.42
C ARG A 301 14.28 43.10 9.54
N THR A 302 12.98 43.36 9.50
CA THR A 302 12.37 44.48 8.80
C THR A 302 11.79 45.50 9.78
N THR A 303 11.66 45.15 11.06
CA THR A 303 11.11 46.01 12.11
C THR A 303 12.03 46.10 13.32
N ASP A 304 11.99 47.25 14.01
CA ASP A 304 12.71 47.49 15.26
C ASP A 304 11.85 47.24 16.51
N ASN A 305 10.73 46.54 16.34
CA ASN A 305 9.80 46.23 17.43
C ASN A 305 10.47 45.39 18.54
N LYS A 306 9.85 45.39 19.73
CA LYS A 306 10.25 44.50 20.82
C LYS A 306 10.11 43.05 20.38
N LEU A 307 11.21 42.30 20.50
CA LEU A 307 11.31 40.91 20.07
C LEU A 307 11.63 40.03 21.28
N VAL A 308 10.92 38.90 21.38
CA VAL A 308 11.25 37.82 22.30
C VAL A 308 11.97 36.71 21.56
N HIS A 309 13.08 36.22 22.12
CA HIS A 309 13.79 35.06 21.62
C HIS A 309 13.55 33.86 22.53
N HIS A 310 12.78 32.90 22.03
CA HIS A 310 12.42 31.66 22.71
C HIS A 310 13.33 30.50 22.30
N SER A 311 13.95 29.82 23.27
CA SER A 311 14.80 28.65 23.04
C SER A 311 14.50 27.52 24.03
N ASP A 312 15.10 26.35 23.84
CA ASP A 312 15.18 25.37 24.91
C ASP A 312 16.19 25.81 26.00
N ARG A 313 16.31 24.99 27.05
CA ARG A 313 17.31 25.15 28.12
C ARG A 313 18.64 24.49 27.76
N GLY A 314 19.10 24.63 26.51
CA GLY A 314 20.42 24.18 26.10
C GLY A 314 21.55 25.04 26.68
N LEU A 315 22.69 24.43 26.95
CA LEU A 315 23.91 25.10 27.45
C LEU A 315 24.32 26.30 26.57
N GLN A 316 24.14 26.17 25.26
CA GLN A 316 24.52 27.18 24.27
C GLN A 316 23.71 28.46 24.46
N TYR A 317 22.39 28.33 24.63
CA TYR A 317 21.48 29.45 24.82
C TYR A 317 21.67 30.12 26.19
N CYS A 318 22.05 29.35 27.21
CA CYS A 318 22.31 29.88 28.56
C CYS A 318 23.74 30.48 28.71
N SER A 319 24.59 30.37 27.70
CA SER A 319 25.98 30.82 27.78
C SER A 319 26.09 32.35 27.79
N ALA A 320 27.12 32.87 28.47
CA ALA A 320 27.36 34.31 28.58
C ALA A 320 27.55 34.99 27.21
N VAL A 321 28.19 34.30 26.25
CA VAL A 321 28.39 34.80 24.89
C VAL A 321 27.06 35.01 24.17
N TYR A 322 26.12 34.07 24.32
CA TYR A 322 24.80 34.15 23.70
C TYR A 322 23.91 35.22 24.36
N GLN A 323 23.89 35.25 25.69
CA GLN A 323 23.12 36.23 26.46
C GLN A 323 23.62 37.67 26.24
N LYS A 324 24.94 37.87 26.11
CA LYS A 324 25.52 39.18 25.76
C LYS A 324 25.05 39.66 24.38
N GLU A 325 24.95 38.75 23.41
CA GLU A 325 24.47 39.10 22.07
C GLU A 325 22.99 39.51 22.09
N LEU A 326 22.14 38.76 22.79
CA LEU A 326 20.72 39.11 22.97
C LEU A 326 20.55 40.48 23.63
N SER A 327 21.35 40.77 24.67
CA SER A 327 21.34 42.06 25.36
C SER A 327 21.78 43.20 24.42
N THR A 328 22.81 43.00 23.61
CA THR A 328 23.28 43.99 22.62
C THR A 328 22.17 44.37 21.64
N TYR A 329 21.37 43.39 21.21
CA TYR A 329 20.25 43.61 20.29
C TYR A 329 18.92 43.96 20.98
N LYS A 330 18.91 44.17 22.31
CA LYS A 330 17.71 44.45 23.12
C LYS A 330 16.59 43.42 22.90
N ILE A 331 16.97 42.15 22.72
CA ILE A 331 16.05 41.03 22.52
C ILE A 331 15.79 40.35 23.86
N GLN A 332 14.52 40.17 24.22
CA GLN A 332 14.13 39.58 25.48
C GLN A 332 14.30 38.04 25.42
N PRO A 333 15.17 37.42 26.24
CA PRO A 333 15.29 35.96 26.29
C PRO A 333 14.06 35.31 26.94
N SER A 334 13.64 34.18 26.38
CA SER A 334 12.66 33.27 26.94
C SER A 334 13.11 31.82 26.74
N MET A 335 12.80 30.94 27.69
CA MET A 335 13.16 29.52 27.58
C MET A 335 11.98 28.61 27.93
N THR A 336 12.00 27.39 27.39
CA THR A 336 11.04 26.34 27.78
C THR A 336 11.15 25.99 29.26
N ASP A 337 10.08 25.44 29.80
CA ASP A 337 9.99 24.76 31.08
C ASP A 337 10.49 23.33 30.89
N GLY A 338 11.44 22.90 31.73
CA GLY A 338 12.19 21.65 31.55
C GLY A 338 11.35 20.35 31.58
N TYR A 339 10.03 20.45 31.71
CA TYR A 339 9.10 19.33 31.83
C TYR A 339 8.15 19.18 30.63
N ASP A 340 8.04 20.16 29.73
CA ASP A 340 7.06 20.14 28.64
C ASP A 340 7.74 20.18 27.25
N CYS A 341 7.63 19.06 26.53
CA CYS A 341 8.19 18.91 25.19
C CYS A 341 7.44 19.72 24.12
N TYR A 342 6.23 20.21 24.39
CA TYR A 342 5.45 20.94 23.38
C TYR A 342 5.80 22.41 23.27
N GLN A 343 6.60 22.94 24.21
CA GLN A 343 6.87 24.38 24.29
C GLN A 343 7.80 24.88 23.16
N ASN A 344 8.59 24.00 22.54
CA ASN A 344 9.40 24.33 21.35
C ASN A 344 8.89 23.68 20.05
N ALA A 345 7.60 23.32 19.97
CA ALA A 345 7.04 22.55 18.87
C ALA A 345 7.21 23.21 17.48
N ILE A 346 7.31 24.55 17.41
CA ILE A 346 7.53 25.27 16.14
C ILE A 346 8.90 24.93 15.56
N ALA A 347 9.96 25.03 16.37
CA ALA A 347 11.31 24.76 15.89
C ALA A 347 11.49 23.27 15.57
N GLU A 348 10.98 22.38 16.42
CA GLU A 348 10.99 20.94 16.16
C GLU A 348 10.29 20.59 14.84
N ARG A 349 9.14 21.22 14.57
CA ARG A 349 8.41 21.01 13.32
C ARG A 349 9.24 21.41 12.10
N ILE A 350 9.95 22.52 12.17
CA ILE A 350 10.79 23.02 11.07
C ILE A 350 12.01 22.12 10.86
N ASN A 351 12.64 21.69 11.95
CA ASN A 351 13.72 20.72 11.91
C ASN A 351 13.28 19.42 11.26
N GLY A 352 12.09 18.93 11.62
CA GLY A 352 11.45 17.79 10.98
C GLY A 352 11.20 18.00 9.49
N ILE A 353 10.78 19.19 9.07
CA ILE A 353 10.56 19.53 7.65
C ILE A 353 11.88 19.49 6.89
N LEU A 354 12.92 20.18 7.36
CA LEU A 354 14.22 20.21 6.67
C LEU A 354 14.82 18.81 6.56
N LYS A 355 14.81 18.03 7.65
CA LYS A 355 15.35 16.67 7.68
C LYS A 355 14.59 15.69 6.78
N ASN A 356 13.26 15.73 6.83
CA ASN A 356 12.43 14.71 6.20
C ASN A 356 11.96 15.09 4.79
N GLU A 357 11.68 16.36 4.53
CA GLU A 357 11.14 16.82 3.24
C GLU A 357 12.25 17.13 2.21
N PHE A 358 13.36 17.73 2.64
CA PHE A 358 14.45 18.20 1.76
C PHE A 358 15.64 17.24 1.64
N LEU A 359 15.61 16.08 2.31
CA LEU A 359 16.62 15.02 2.18
C LEU A 359 18.08 15.45 2.48
N ILE A 360 18.26 16.39 3.40
CA ILE A 360 19.56 16.99 3.76
C ILE A 360 20.62 16.02 4.35
N HIS A 361 20.33 14.72 4.43
CA HIS A 361 21.20 13.68 5.00
C HIS A 361 22.01 12.89 3.94
N LYS A 362 21.96 13.30 2.67
CA LYS A 362 22.59 12.56 1.55
C LYS A 362 23.91 13.18 1.05
N CYS A 363 24.44 14.19 1.72
CA CYS A 363 25.66 14.88 1.27
C CYS A 363 26.93 14.11 1.65
N ASN A 364 27.90 14.12 0.74
CA ASN A 364 29.20 13.51 0.98
C ASN A 364 30.05 14.38 1.92
N ASN A 365 30.10 15.69 1.64
CA ASN A 365 30.97 16.63 2.37
C ASN A 365 30.23 17.85 2.91
N GLY A 366 30.88 18.55 3.85
CA GLY A 366 30.33 19.75 4.49
C GLY A 366 30.06 20.92 3.54
N LYS A 367 30.83 21.07 2.44
CA LYS A 367 30.62 22.15 1.46
C LYS A 367 29.32 21.96 0.67
N GLN A 368 29.07 20.75 0.18
CA GLN A 368 27.82 20.37 -0.47
C GLN A 368 26.64 20.52 0.49
N LEU A 369 26.82 20.12 1.76
CA LEU A 369 25.79 20.24 2.77
C LEU A 369 25.40 21.71 3.03
N ARG A 370 26.38 22.63 3.12
CA ARG A 370 26.10 24.08 3.25
C ARG A 370 25.29 24.61 2.07
N GLN A 371 25.66 24.25 0.84
CA GLN A 371 24.94 24.67 -0.36
C GLN A 371 23.51 24.12 -0.37
N LEU A 372 23.33 22.84 -0.04
CA LEU A 372 22.01 22.20 0.02
C LEU A 372 21.12 22.84 1.08
N ILE A 373 21.67 23.15 2.27
CA ILE A 373 20.93 23.82 3.34
C ILE A 373 20.49 25.21 2.90
N LYS A 374 21.38 25.99 2.28
CA LYS A 374 21.05 27.32 1.74
C LYS A 374 19.88 27.23 0.76
N GLN A 375 19.98 26.38 -0.26
CA GLN A 375 18.93 26.18 -1.26
C GLN A 375 17.62 25.64 -0.65
N SER A 376 17.72 24.76 0.34
CA SER A 376 16.55 24.20 1.04
C SER A 376 15.82 25.27 1.84
N ILE A 377 16.55 26.17 2.51
CA ILE A 377 15.98 27.26 3.31
C ILE A 377 15.37 28.32 2.40
N GLU A 378 16.02 28.69 1.30
CA GLU A 378 15.45 29.57 0.27
C GLU A 378 14.15 28.96 -0.28
N THR A 379 14.16 27.71 -0.70
CA THR A 379 12.96 27.02 -1.20
C THR A 379 11.86 26.93 -0.14
N TYR A 380 12.23 26.67 1.12
CA TYR A 380 11.29 26.64 2.24
C TYR A 380 10.63 28.00 2.46
N ASN A 381 11.39 29.09 2.48
CA ASN A 381 10.89 30.44 2.74
C ASN A 381 10.07 31.00 1.56
N ASP A 382 10.51 30.75 0.32
CA ASP A 382 9.96 31.40 -0.88
C ASP A 382 8.88 30.57 -1.59
N ARG A 383 8.99 29.24 -1.60
CA ARG A 383 8.21 28.38 -2.50
C ARG A 383 7.32 27.39 -1.79
N ARG A 384 7.68 26.98 -0.57
CA ARG A 384 6.95 25.92 0.14
C ARG A 384 5.66 26.46 0.78
N PRO A 385 4.48 25.93 0.44
CA PRO A 385 3.23 26.32 1.09
C PRO A 385 3.06 25.62 2.45
N HIS A 386 2.51 26.35 3.42
CA HIS A 386 2.26 25.85 4.77
C HIS A 386 0.77 25.76 5.09
N LEU A 387 0.31 24.61 5.58
CA LEU A 387 -1.08 24.44 6.02
C LEU A 387 -1.46 25.42 7.13
N SER A 388 -0.56 25.63 8.09
CA SER A 388 -0.74 26.58 9.19
C SER A 388 -0.81 28.05 8.76
N LEU A 389 -0.50 28.33 7.49
CA LEU A 389 -0.50 29.67 6.88
C LEU A 389 -1.48 29.73 5.70
N ASN A 390 -2.52 28.89 5.70
CA ASN A 390 -3.49 28.79 4.59
C ASN A 390 -2.83 28.63 3.20
N TYR A 391 -1.82 27.75 3.12
CA TYR A 391 -1.02 27.47 1.93
C TYR A 391 -0.17 28.65 1.41
N LYS A 392 -0.03 29.73 2.16
CA LYS A 392 0.94 30.78 1.85
C LYS A 392 2.36 30.35 2.22
N THR A 393 3.33 31.02 1.62
CA THR A 393 4.76 30.80 1.87
C THR A 393 5.21 31.67 3.05
N PRO A 394 6.25 31.26 3.79
CA PRO A 394 6.74 32.04 4.91
C PRO A 394 7.10 33.49 4.56
N ASN A 395 7.78 33.72 3.44
CA ASN A 395 8.12 35.08 2.99
C ASN A 395 6.88 35.89 2.63
N PHE A 396 5.86 35.28 2.03
CA PHE A 396 4.60 35.98 1.74
C PHE A 396 3.93 36.50 3.02
N VAL A 397 3.86 35.67 4.07
CA VAL A 397 3.24 36.07 5.34
C VAL A 397 4.10 37.09 6.08
N HIS A 398 5.42 36.91 6.07
CA HIS A 398 6.35 37.80 6.76
C HIS A 398 6.36 39.22 6.18
N ASN A 399 6.28 39.34 4.85
CA ASN A 399 6.35 40.63 4.18
C ASN A 399 4.98 41.34 4.09
N LYS A 400 3.87 40.67 4.43
CA LYS A 400 2.55 41.28 4.36
C LYS A 400 2.37 42.21 5.56
N LYS A 401 2.05 43.50 5.31
CA LYS A 401 1.65 44.43 6.36
C LYS A 401 0.39 43.88 7.07
N THR A 402 0.38 43.92 8.39
CA THR A 402 -0.55 43.21 9.30
C THR A 402 -2.03 43.60 9.18
N SER A 403 -2.43 44.45 8.24
CA SER A 403 -3.81 44.92 8.10
C SER A 403 -4.77 43.94 7.42
N GLU A 404 -4.34 42.76 6.95
CA GLU A 404 -5.23 41.84 6.20
C GLU A 404 -4.92 40.35 6.36
N VAL A 405 -4.91 39.82 7.58
CA VAL A 405 -4.91 38.36 7.78
C VAL A 405 -6.00 37.94 8.77
N ASN A 406 -7.25 38.05 8.33
CA ASN A 406 -8.34 37.30 8.95
C ASN A 406 -8.25 35.84 8.48
N PHE A 407 -7.76 34.96 9.35
CA PHE A 407 -7.83 33.51 9.14
C PHE A 407 -9.26 33.02 9.41
N THR A 408 -10.19 33.29 8.50
CA THR A 408 -11.50 32.62 8.47
C THR A 408 -11.50 31.63 7.32
N GLY A 409 -11.26 30.35 7.63
CA GLY A 409 -11.46 29.23 6.71
C GLY A 409 -12.48 28.26 7.30
N PRO A 410 -13.33 27.61 6.47
CA PRO A 410 -14.40 26.76 6.96
C PRO A 410 -13.86 25.44 7.52
N ILE A 411 -14.60 24.92 8.51
CA ILE A 411 -14.39 23.65 9.23
C ILE A 411 -14.31 22.46 8.26
#